data_AF-A0A7Z9XH84-F1
#
_entry.id   AF-A0A7Z9XH84-F1
#
_cell.length_a   1.000
_cell.length_b   1.000
_cell.length_c   1.000
_cell.angle_alpha   90.00
_cell.angle_beta   90.00
_cell.angle_gamma   90.00
#
_symmetry.space_group_name_H-M   'P 1'
#
loop_
_entity.id
_entity.type
_entity.pdbx_description
1 polymer ?
#
loop_
_entity_poly.entity_id
_entity_poly.type
_entity_poly.pdbx_seq_one_letter_code
_entity_poly.pdbx_strand_id
1 'polypeptide(L)'
;MKVNMGTKLQTLDGKPLIDQGKPVLLKDAIIAALLSTPQSDKLDAAEKVARYELALKCNVQESIDLTIEDVAKIKKLVGELHSILVVGQISHILEGKQ
;
A
#
# COMPACT_ATOMS: atom_id res chain seq x y z
N MET A 1 0.84 9.20 11.46
CA MET A 1 1.77 8.06 11.58
C MET A 1 2.82 8.20 10.50
N LYS A 2 4.10 8.16 10.86
CA LYS A 2 5.19 8.35 9.90
C LYS A 2 5.64 7.00 9.33
N VAL A 3 5.61 6.84 8.00
CA VAL A 3 5.88 5.56 7.33
C VAL A 3 6.85 5.75 6.16
N ASN A 4 7.90 4.92 6.08
CA ASN A 4 8.87 4.92 4.98
C ASN A 4 8.34 4.14 3.77
N MET A 5 8.04 4.86 2.69
CA MET A 5 7.47 4.32 1.44
C MET A 5 8.47 3.49 0.61
N GLY A 6 9.78 3.68 0.83
CA GLY A 6 10.85 2.91 0.19
C GLY A 6 11.14 1.55 0.85
N THR A 7 10.35 1.14 1.85
CA THR A 7 10.53 -0.15 2.55
C THR A 7 10.32 -1.32 1.57
N LYS A 8 11.30 -2.23 1.51
CA LYS A 8 11.19 -3.45 0.70
C LYS A 8 10.31 -4.47 1.41
N LEU A 9 9.36 -5.04 0.69
CA LEU A 9 8.63 -6.21 1.17
C LEU A 9 9.53 -7.43 1.09
N GLN A 10 9.30 -8.40 1.98
CA GLN A 10 10.12 -9.58 2.15
C GLN A 10 9.30 -10.86 2.00
N THR A 11 9.98 -11.94 1.71
CA THR A 11 9.51 -13.31 1.88
C THR A 11 9.56 -13.69 3.36
N LEU A 12 8.95 -14.80 3.76
CA LEU A 12 9.01 -15.28 5.15
C LEU A 12 10.44 -15.60 5.61
N ASP A 13 11.36 -15.86 4.67
CA ASP A 13 12.78 -16.09 4.94
C ASP A 13 13.61 -14.78 5.05
N GLY A 14 12.95 -13.61 5.04
CA GLY A 14 13.58 -12.30 5.12
C GLY A 14 14.26 -11.81 3.83
N LYS A 15 14.22 -12.59 2.75
CA LYS A 15 14.73 -12.16 1.43
C LYS A 15 13.76 -11.17 0.78
N PRO A 16 14.21 -10.20 -0.02
CA PRO A 16 13.32 -9.30 -0.74
C PRO A 16 12.30 -10.06 -1.58
N LEU A 17 11.03 -9.65 -1.51
CA LEU A 17 10.01 -10.11 -2.43
C LEU A 17 10.31 -9.53 -3.81
N ILE A 18 10.46 -10.38 -4.82
CA ILE A 18 10.77 -9.98 -6.19
C ILE A 18 9.54 -10.18 -7.06
N ASP A 19 9.16 -9.13 -7.79
CA ASP A 19 8.16 -9.19 -8.86
C ASP A 19 8.76 -8.64 -10.15
N GLN A 20 8.55 -9.34 -11.27
CA GLN A 20 9.11 -9.00 -12.59
C GLN A 20 10.61 -8.63 -12.56
N GLY A 21 11.40 -9.33 -11.73
CA GLY A 21 12.84 -9.10 -11.60
C GLY A 21 13.24 -7.88 -10.76
N LYS A 22 12.31 -7.21 -10.08
CA LYS A 22 12.57 -6.07 -9.20
C LYS A 22 12.05 -6.31 -7.78
N PRO A 23 12.71 -5.77 -6.74
CA PRO A 23 12.17 -5.80 -5.39
C PRO A 23 10.86 -5.02 -5.31
N VAL A 24 9.84 -5.62 -4.68
CA VAL A 24 8.57 -4.96 -4.41
C VAL A 24 8.74 -4.00 -3.24
N LEU A 25 8.42 -2.73 -3.45
CA LEU A 25 8.40 -1.73 -2.39
C LEU A 25 7.00 -1.55 -1.83
N LEU A 26 6.93 -1.09 -0.58
CA LEU A 26 5.69 -0.74 0.12
C LEU A 26 4.81 0.19 -0.74
N LYS A 27 5.41 1.25 -1.29
CA LYS A 27 4.70 2.21 -2.14
C LYS A 27 4.09 1.58 -3.38
N ASP A 28 4.76 0.61 -4.01
CA ASP A 28 4.32 0.05 -5.27
C ASP A 28 3.05 -0.78 -5.05
N ALA A 29 3.02 -1.57 -3.98
CA ALA A 29 1.84 -2.33 -3.57
C ALA A 29 0.67 -1.42 -3.15
N ILE A 30 0.94 -0.36 -2.37
CA ILE A 30 -0.09 0.59 -1.94
C ILE A 30 -0.68 1.35 -3.14
N ILE A 31 0.16 1.85 -4.05
CA ILE A 31 -0.27 2.59 -5.24
C ILE A 31 -1.10 1.68 -6.16
N ALA A 32 -0.64 0.44 -6.38
CA ALA A 32 -1.41 -0.54 -7.15
C ALA A 32 -2.81 -0.75 -6.57
N ALA A 33 -2.94 -0.85 -5.24
CA ALA A 33 -4.22 -1.00 -4.57
C ALA A 33 -5.11 0.25 -4.70
N LEU A 34 -4.55 1.45 -4.47
CA LEU A 34 -5.28 2.72 -4.57
C LEU A 34 -5.79 3.01 -5.98
N LEU A 35 -4.99 2.69 -7.00
CA LEU A 35 -5.34 2.92 -8.40
C LEU A 35 -6.13 1.77 -9.01
N SER A 36 -6.29 0.66 -8.29
CA SER A 36 -7.16 -0.43 -8.73
C SER A 36 -8.64 -0.05 -8.62
N THR A 37 -9.43 -0.57 -9.55
CA THR A 37 -10.88 -0.46 -9.56
C THR A 37 -11.44 -1.86 -9.32
N PRO A 38 -11.84 -2.21 -8.08
CA PRO A 38 -12.43 -3.51 -7.81
C PRO A 38 -13.67 -3.69 -8.69
N GLN A 39 -13.79 -4.88 -9.28
CA GLN A 39 -14.87 -5.19 -10.23
C GLN A 39 -16.27 -5.07 -9.61
N SER A 40 -16.36 -5.15 -8.28
CA SER A 40 -17.59 -5.06 -7.48
C SER A 40 -18.00 -3.64 -7.09
N ASP A 41 -17.12 -2.64 -7.21
CA ASP A 41 -17.37 -1.30 -6.69
C ASP A 41 -17.74 -0.30 -7.79
N LYS A 42 -18.94 0.29 -7.68
CA LYS A 42 -19.24 1.56 -8.34
C LYS A 42 -18.56 2.68 -7.55
N LEU A 43 -17.31 2.98 -7.87
CA LEU A 43 -16.62 4.15 -7.33
C LEU A 43 -17.21 5.43 -7.91
N ASP A 44 -17.68 6.31 -7.05
CA ASP A 44 -18.06 7.65 -7.43
C ASP A 44 -16.82 8.49 -7.82
N ALA A 45 -17.05 9.69 -8.37
CA ALA A 45 -15.98 10.56 -8.81
C ALA A 45 -15.13 11.08 -7.63
N ALA A 46 -15.74 11.33 -6.48
CA ALA A 46 -15.05 11.88 -5.31
C ALA A 46 -14.05 10.86 -4.73
N GLU A 47 -14.45 9.59 -4.64
CA GLU A 47 -13.60 8.51 -4.14
C GLU A 47 -12.44 8.23 -5.11
N LYS A 48 -12.65 8.34 -6.43
CA LYS A 48 -11.56 8.23 -7.42
C LYS A 48 -10.51 9.32 -7.23
N VAL A 49 -10.95 10.57 -7.05
CA VAL A 49 -10.04 11.70 -6.79
C VAL A 49 -9.29 11.49 -5.47
N ALA A 50 -9.99 11.12 -4.40
CA ALA A 50 -9.38 10.88 -3.10
C ALA A 50 -8.32 9.76 -3.14
N ARG A 51 -8.59 8.65 -3.83
CA ARG A 51 -7.60 7.57 -4.01
C ARG A 51 -6.40 8.01 -4.84
N TYR A 52 -6.63 8.81 -5.87
CA TYR A 52 -5.56 9.35 -6.71
C TYR A 52 -4.64 10.30 -5.93
N GLU A 53 -5.21 11.22 -5.14
CA GLU A 53 -4.43 12.14 -4.29
C GLU A 53 -3.61 11.38 -3.24
N LEU A 54 -4.20 10.37 -2.61
CA LEU A 54 -3.49 9.51 -1.68
C LEU A 54 -2.37 8.71 -2.37
N ALA A 55 -2.60 8.24 -3.60
CA ALA A 55 -1.57 7.56 -4.38
C ALA A 55 -0.40 8.49 -4.72
N LEU A 56 -0.67 9.75 -5.09
CA LEU A 56 0.35 10.77 -5.31
C LEU A 56 1.18 11.02 -4.06
N LYS A 57 0.52 11.13 -2.90
CA LYS A 57 1.17 11.27 -1.59
C LYS A 57 2.09 10.08 -1.28
N CYS A 58 1.69 8.87 -1.63
CA CYS A 58 2.48 7.65 -1.45
C CYS A 58 3.60 7.46 -2.49
N ASN A 59 3.59 8.18 -3.61
CA ASN A 59 4.55 8.02 -4.71
C ASN A 59 5.90 8.73 -4.48
N VAL A 60 6.47 8.52 -3.29
CA VAL A 60 7.80 9.00 -2.91
C VAL A 60 8.61 7.85 -2.30
N GLN A 61 9.93 7.99 -2.19
CA GLN A 61 10.76 6.99 -1.48
C GLN A 61 11.00 7.35 -0.01
N GLU A 62 10.49 8.49 0.43
CA GLU A 62 10.75 9.05 1.75
C GLU A 62 9.68 8.63 2.77
N SER A 63 9.86 9.12 4.00
CA SER A 63 8.85 8.96 5.05
C SER A 63 7.73 9.98 4.88
N ILE A 64 6.48 9.51 4.91
CA ILE A 64 5.29 10.36 4.84
C ILE A 64 4.44 10.22 6.10
N ASP A 65 3.67 11.26 6.40
CA ASP A 65 2.69 11.25 7.48
C ASP A 65 1.31 10.82 6.96
N LEU A 66 0.85 9.66 7.40
CA LEU A 66 -0.48 9.12 7.12
C LEU A 66 -1.43 9.34 8.30
N THR A 67 -2.68 9.70 8.00
CA THR A 67 -3.74 9.73 9.00
C THR A 67 -4.21 8.31 9.34
N ILE A 68 -5.02 8.16 10.40
CA ILE A 68 -5.65 6.88 10.74
C ILE A 68 -6.60 6.44 9.61
N GLU A 69 -7.31 7.40 9.02
CA GLU A 69 -8.23 7.19 7.91
C GLU A 69 -7.49 6.73 6.64
N ASP A 70 -6.34 7.35 6.33
CA ASP A 70 -5.46 6.93 5.23
C ASP A 70 -5.06 5.45 5.41
N VAL A 71 -4.60 5.09 6.61
CA VAL A 71 -4.17 3.72 6.91
C VAL A 71 -5.33 2.72 6.81
N ALA A 72 -6.51 3.06 7.34
CA ALA A 72 -7.68 2.20 7.24
C ALA A 72 -8.08 1.97 5.77
N LYS A 73 -8.07 3.03 4.95
CA LYS A 73 -8.36 2.95 3.52
C LYS A 73 -7.34 2.09 2.78
N ILE A 74 -6.05 2.31 3.02
CA ILE A 74 -4.97 1.53 2.41
C ILE A 74 -5.11 0.05 2.77
N LYS A 75 -5.30 -0.29 4.04
CA LYS A 75 -5.45 -1.68 4.49
C LYS A 75 -6.63 -2.38 3.83
N LYS A 76 -7.77 -1.70 3.70
CA LYS A 76 -8.95 -2.25 3.00
C LYS A 76 -8.61 -2.61 1.55
N LEU A 77 -8.07 -1.66 0.80
CA LEU A 77 -7.80 -1.83 -0.63
C LEU A 77 -6.69 -2.82 -0.92
N VAL A 78 -5.64 -2.82 -0.10
CA VAL A 78 -4.56 -3.80 -0.19
C VAL A 78 -5.08 -5.21 0.07
N GLY A 79 -6.02 -5.37 1.02
CA GLY A 79 -6.66 -6.65 1.33
C GLY A 79 -7.48 -7.25 0.18
N GLU A 80 -8.01 -6.40 -0.71
CA GLU A 80 -8.78 -6.82 -1.88
C GLU A 80 -7.89 -7.21 -3.07
N LEU A 81 -6.73 -6.55 -3.24
CA LEU A 81 -5.88 -6.71 -4.42
C LEU A 81 -4.73 -7.71 -4.23
N HIS A 82 -4.16 -7.80 -3.03
CA HIS A 82 -2.86 -8.45 -2.83
C HIS A 82 -2.94 -9.77 -2.06
N SER A 83 -1.88 -10.57 -2.18
CA SER A 83 -1.73 -11.82 -1.42
C SER A 83 -1.52 -11.57 0.07
N ILE A 84 -1.90 -12.57 0.89
CA ILE A 84 -1.85 -12.52 2.37
C ILE A 84 -0.48 -12.08 2.91
N LEU A 85 0.63 -12.51 2.27
CA LEU A 85 1.99 -12.14 2.66
C LEU A 85 2.23 -10.62 2.57
N VAL A 86 1.74 -10.00 1.49
CA VAL A 86 1.86 -8.56 1.26
C VAL A 86 0.94 -7.81 2.22
N VAL A 87 -0.31 -8.26 2.38
CA VAL A 87 -1.28 -7.64 3.29
C VAL A 87 -0.76 -7.59 4.73
N GLY A 88 -0.22 -8.71 5.23
CA GLY A 88 0.30 -8.80 6.60
C GLY A 88 1.45 -7.83 6.86
N GLN A 89 2.44 -7.79 5.94
CA GLN A 89 3.59 -6.89 6.07
C GLN A 89 3.19 -5.42 6.00
N ILE A 90 2.31 -5.07 5.07
CA ILE A 90 1.81 -3.69 4.95
C ILE A 90 1.09 -3.29 6.25
N SER A 91 0.23 -4.15 6.79
CA SER A 91 -0.47 -3.86 8.06
C SER A 91 0.51 -3.64 9.22
N HIS A 92 1.54 -4.47 9.34
CA HIS A 92 2.56 -4.34 10.37
C HIS A 92 3.35 -3.02 10.24
N ILE A 93 3.79 -2.70 9.02
CA ILE A 93 4.53 -1.46 8.74
C ILE A 93 3.68 -0.22 9.03
N LEU A 94 2.41 -0.21 8.61
CA LEU A 94 1.51 0.93 8.84
C LEU A 94 1.14 1.12 10.32
N GLU A 95 1.13 0.03 11.11
CA GLU A 95 0.85 0.05 12.56
C GLU A 95 2.11 0.27 13.41
N GLY A 96 3.29 0.40 12.80
CA GLY A 96 4.56 0.54 13.52
C GLY A 96 4.98 -0.73 14.28
N LYS A 97 4.47 -1.90 13.90
CA LYS A 97 4.85 -3.20 14.43
C LYS A 97 6.00 -3.75 13.56
N GLN A 98 7.25 -3.49 13.95
CA GLN A 98 8.43 -4.11 13.36
C GLN A 98 9.17 -4.92 14.41
#